data_AF-A7T338-F1
#
_entry.id   AF-A7T338-F1
#
_cell.length_a   1.000
_cell.length_b   1.000
_cell.length_c   1.000
_cell.angle_alpha   90.00
_cell.angle_beta   90.00
_cell.angle_gamma   90.00
#
_symmetry.space_group_name_H-M   'P 1'
#
loop_
_entity.id
_entity.type
_entity.pdbx_description
1 polymer ?
#
loop_
_entity_poly.entity_id
_entity_poly.type
_entity_poly.pdbx_seq_one_letter_code
_entity_poly.pdbx_strand_id
1 'polypeptide(L)'
;QTCLASHQWLFNTTLTPGSTPVFCLRHDVDGLVWQPKASSDNQETNWEHIGTFNALGFVQASKESRRFSLCAPGMQYAVLCDNTRHVYIYYRNAAGQKTALQQVVTLDNAEDSILGLQASDHRILALTPNSLHVIMVKK
;
A
#
# COMPACT_ATOMS: atom_id res chain seq x y z
N GLN A 1 5.02 -23.61 7.89
CA GLN A 1 5.80 -22.92 6.84
C GLN A 1 4.85 -22.67 5.66
N THR A 2 4.48 -21.42 5.38
CA THR A 2 3.62 -21.08 4.23
C THR A 2 4.50 -20.77 3.02
N CYS A 3 4.20 -21.39 1.87
CA CYS A 3 4.92 -21.16 0.63
C CYS A 3 4.51 -19.81 0.03
N LEU A 4 5.43 -18.85 -0.02
CA LEU A 4 5.23 -17.55 -0.69
C LEU A 4 5.43 -17.64 -2.21
N ALA A 5 5.79 -18.80 -2.77
CA ALA A 5 6.19 -18.94 -4.17
C ALA A 5 5.05 -18.67 -5.17
N SER A 6 3.79 -18.62 -4.73
CA SER A 6 2.64 -18.26 -5.57
C SER A 6 2.09 -16.85 -5.35
N HIS A 7 2.52 -16.14 -4.29
CA HIS A 7 1.93 -14.86 -3.88
C HIS A 7 3.02 -13.80 -3.65
N GLN A 8 3.13 -12.85 -4.58
CA GLN A 8 4.13 -11.76 -4.53
C GLN A 8 3.86 -10.82 -3.35
N TRP A 9 4.92 -10.45 -2.62
CA TRP A 9 4.84 -9.42 -1.59
C TRP A 9 4.56 -8.04 -2.20
N LEU A 10 3.46 -7.40 -1.79
CA LEU A 10 3.08 -6.08 -2.28
C LEU A 10 3.63 -4.94 -1.41
N PHE A 11 3.40 -5.00 -0.10
CA PHE A 11 3.90 -4.05 0.90
C PHE A 11 3.66 -4.56 2.33
N ASN A 12 4.22 -3.88 3.33
CA ASN A 12 3.77 -3.92 4.73
C ASN A 12 3.57 -2.50 5.27
N THR A 13 2.72 -2.36 6.29
CA THR A 13 2.51 -1.09 7.00
C THR A 13 1.93 -1.35 8.39
N THR A 14 2.05 -0.39 9.30
CA THR A 14 1.40 -0.46 10.61
C THR A 14 0.09 0.31 10.54
N LEU A 15 -1.04 -0.40 10.66
CA LEU A 15 -2.37 0.25 10.67
C LEU A 15 -2.70 0.82 12.04
N THR A 16 -2.39 0.08 13.11
CA THR A 16 -2.70 0.45 14.49
C THR A 16 -1.41 0.57 15.30
N PRO A 17 -1.15 1.71 15.99
CA PRO A 17 0.00 1.84 16.86
C PRO A 17 0.10 0.72 17.89
N GLY A 18 1.30 0.18 18.10
CA GLY A 18 1.55 -0.93 19.02
C GLY A 18 1.16 -2.32 18.49
N SER A 19 0.54 -2.42 17.31
CA SER A 19 0.27 -3.70 16.65
C SER A 19 1.42 -4.11 15.73
N THR A 20 1.53 -5.40 15.45
CA THR A 20 2.45 -5.92 14.41
C THR A 20 2.03 -5.37 13.03
N PRO A 21 3.00 -5.02 12.16
CA PRO A 21 2.67 -4.56 10.81
C PRO A 21 1.85 -5.60 10.04
N VAL A 22 0.86 -5.11 9.30
CA VAL A 22 0.17 -5.91 8.29
C VAL A 22 1.09 -6.10 7.10
N PHE A 23 0.85 -7.16 6.34
CA PHE A 23 1.47 -7.35 5.04
C PHE A 23 0.40 -7.60 3.99
N CYS A 24 0.67 -7.13 2.79
CA CYS A 24 -0.19 -7.28 1.63
C CYS A 24 0.45 -8.25 0.65
N LEU A 25 -0.26 -9.31 0.30
CA LEU A 25 0.17 -10.32 -0.66
C LEU A 25 -0.71 -10.27 -1.91
N ARG A 26 -0.08 -10.46 -3.06
CA ARG A 26 -0.78 -10.60 -4.33
C ARG A 26 -1.50 -11.94 -4.38
N HIS A 27 -2.79 -11.93 -4.66
CA HIS A 27 -3.58 -13.12 -5.00
C HIS A 27 -4.28 -12.86 -6.33
N ASP A 28 -3.84 -13.55 -7.38
CA ASP A 28 -4.24 -13.26 -8.77
C ASP A 28 -3.97 -11.80 -9.17
N VAL A 29 -5.01 -10.99 -9.41
CA VAL A 29 -4.90 -9.56 -9.73
C VAL A 29 -5.04 -8.66 -8.51
N ASP A 30 -5.50 -9.19 -7.37
CA ASP A 30 -5.83 -8.44 -6.16
C ASP A 30 -4.67 -8.41 -5.15
N GLY A 31 -4.72 -7.46 -4.22
CA GLY A 31 -3.85 -7.39 -3.04
C GLY A 31 -4.63 -7.66 -1.76
N LEU A 32 -4.35 -8.77 -1.08
CA LEU A 32 -4.99 -9.16 0.18
C LEU A 32 -4.11 -8.71 1.35
N VAL A 33 -4.71 -8.05 2.33
CA VAL A 33 -4.04 -7.53 3.52
C VAL A 33 -4.30 -8.45 4.70
N TRP A 34 -3.22 -8.87 5.33
CA TRP A 34 -3.23 -9.83 6.44
C TRP A 34 -2.62 -9.21 7.70
N GLN A 35 -3.34 -9.32 8.81
CA GLN A 35 -2.88 -8.93 10.14
C GLN A 35 -2.34 -10.17 10.88
N PRO A 36 -1.05 -10.22 11.22
CA PRO A 36 -0.55 -11.18 12.19
C PRO A 36 -1.21 -10.97 13.55
N LYS A 37 -1.75 -12.03 14.15
CA LYS A 37 -2.23 -12.03 15.54
C LYS A 37 -1.04 -12.22 16.47
N ALA A 38 -0.87 -11.32 17.44
CA ALA A 38 0.29 -11.29 18.32
C ALA A 38 0.34 -12.47 19.33
N SER A 39 -0.76 -13.21 19.51
CA SER A 39 -0.93 -14.16 20.61
C SER A 39 -1.91 -15.27 20.26
N SER A 40 -1.50 -16.20 19.39
CA SER A 40 -2.21 -17.46 19.18
C SER A 40 -1.24 -18.63 19.26
N ASP A 41 -1.45 -19.51 20.25
CA ASP A 41 -0.71 -20.78 20.40
C ASP A 41 -1.02 -21.77 19.26
N ASN A 42 -2.04 -21.48 18.45
CA ASN A 42 -2.47 -22.32 17.34
C ASN A 42 -1.99 -21.74 15.99
N GLN A 43 -0.94 -22.35 15.43
CA GLN A 43 -0.23 -21.89 14.23
C GLN A 43 -1.13 -21.62 13.01
N GLU A 44 -2.26 -22.32 12.91
CA GLU A 44 -3.19 -22.20 11.79
C GLU A 44 -4.07 -20.93 11.84
N THR A 45 -4.14 -20.25 12.99
CA THR A 45 -5.01 -19.06 13.20
C THR A 45 -4.25 -17.75 13.38
N ASN A 46 -2.93 -17.77 13.16
CA ASN A 46 -2.00 -16.65 13.43
C ASN A 46 -2.20 -15.43 12.54
N TRP A 47 -3.12 -15.47 11.57
CA TRP A 47 -3.29 -14.42 10.57
C TRP A 47 -4.77 -14.18 10.30
N GLU A 48 -5.14 -12.92 10.15
CA GLU A 48 -6.49 -12.49 9.82
C GLU A 48 -6.49 -11.71 8.52
N HIS A 49 -7.33 -12.11 7.56
CA HIS A 49 -7.57 -11.31 6.37
C HIS A 49 -8.47 -10.13 6.74
N ILE A 50 -7.93 -8.91 6.67
CA ILE A 50 -8.62 -7.68 7.11
C ILE A 50 -9.08 -6.80 5.94
N GLY A 51 -8.69 -7.13 4.71
CA GLY A 51 -9.24 -6.48 3.54
C GLY A 51 -8.50 -6.74 2.24
N THR A 52 -9.14 -6.32 1.16
CA THR A 52 -8.68 -6.53 -0.21
C THR A 52 -8.64 -5.20 -0.94
N PHE A 53 -7.52 -4.93 -1.60
CA PHE A 53 -7.42 -3.94 -2.67
C PHE A 53 -7.59 -4.67 -4.00
N ASN A 54 -8.75 -4.51 -4.62
CA ASN A 54 -8.99 -5.13 -5.93
C ASN A 54 -7.96 -4.63 -6.96
N ALA A 55 -7.62 -5.43 -7.95
CA ALA A 55 -6.68 -5.15 -9.05
C ALA A 55 -5.30 -4.57 -8.64
N LEU A 56 -4.96 -4.52 -7.35
CA LEU A 56 -3.72 -3.89 -6.90
C LEU A 56 -2.49 -4.66 -7.37
N GLY A 57 -2.56 -5.99 -7.43
CA GLY A 57 -1.49 -6.82 -8.01
C GLY A 57 -1.21 -6.46 -9.47
N PHE A 58 -2.25 -6.17 -10.25
CA PHE A 58 -2.12 -5.68 -11.62
C PHE A 58 -1.52 -4.26 -11.68
N VAL A 59 -2.03 -3.33 -10.86
CA VAL A 59 -1.51 -1.95 -10.77
C VAL A 59 -0.03 -1.96 -10.41
N GLN A 60 0.35 -2.72 -9.39
CA GLN A 60 1.70 -2.79 -8.88
C GLN A 60 2.67 -3.40 -9.90
N ALA A 61 2.26 -4.43 -10.65
CA ALA A 61 3.03 -5.02 -11.74
C ALA A 61 3.29 -4.04 -12.90
N SER A 62 2.34 -3.13 -13.18
CA SER A 62 2.50 -2.09 -14.22
C SER A 62 3.43 -0.92 -13.81
N LYS A 63 4.02 -0.98 -12.61
CA LYS A 63 4.87 0.08 -12.03
C LYS A 63 6.24 -0.53 -11.71
N GLU A 64 6.99 -0.85 -12.76
CA GLU A 64 8.28 -1.54 -12.66
C GLU A 64 9.33 -0.75 -11.88
N SER A 65 9.32 0.58 -12.00
CA SER A 65 10.21 1.50 -11.28
C SER A 65 9.74 1.85 -9.86
N ARG A 66 8.76 1.11 -9.33
CA ARG A 66 8.20 1.35 -7.99
C ARG A 66 9.25 1.15 -6.90
N ARG A 67 9.32 2.13 -6.00
CA ARG A 67 10.27 2.15 -4.89
C ARG A 67 9.61 1.90 -3.54
N PHE A 68 8.50 2.58 -3.26
CA PHE A 68 7.77 2.42 -2.00
C PHE A 68 6.31 2.09 -2.28
N SER A 69 5.70 1.35 -1.35
CA SER A 69 4.29 1.00 -1.38
C SER A 69 3.78 0.77 0.02
N LEU A 70 2.57 1.23 0.30
CA LEU A 70 1.88 1.05 1.58
C LEU A 70 0.40 1.40 1.39
N CYS A 71 -0.40 1.25 2.44
CA CYS A 71 -1.77 1.75 2.46
C CYS A 71 -2.00 2.67 3.65
N ALA A 72 -3.05 3.47 3.57
CA ALA A 72 -3.52 4.25 4.71
C ALA A 72 -4.02 3.33 5.84
N PRO A 73 -3.94 3.77 7.11
CA PRO A 73 -4.45 3.03 8.27
C PRO A 73 -5.90 2.55 8.14
N GLY A 74 -6.80 3.41 7.64
CA GLY A 74 -8.21 3.08 7.38
C GLY A 74 -8.45 2.22 6.14
N MET A 75 -7.39 1.82 5.42
CA MET A 75 -7.43 0.99 4.21
C MET A 75 -8.33 1.52 3.09
N GLN A 76 -8.59 2.82 3.04
CA GLN A 76 -9.38 3.50 2.01
C GLN A 76 -8.59 3.73 0.72
N TYR A 77 -7.26 3.70 0.77
CA TYR A 77 -6.40 3.74 -0.42
C TYR A 77 -5.06 3.03 -0.17
N ALA A 78 -4.49 2.52 -1.25
CA ALA A 78 -3.09 2.14 -1.34
C ALA A 78 -2.32 3.23 -2.08
N VAL A 79 -1.06 3.42 -1.75
CA VAL A 79 -0.17 4.37 -2.42
C VAL A 79 1.11 3.67 -2.84
N LEU A 80 1.54 3.96 -4.05
CA LEU A 80 2.80 3.50 -4.61
C LEU A 80 3.54 4.73 -5.13
N CYS A 81 4.86 4.74 -5.05
CA CYS A 81 5.64 5.75 -5.74
C CYS A 81 6.74 5.10 -6.57
N ASP A 82 7.10 5.75 -7.67
CA ASP A 82 8.28 5.36 -8.44
C ASP A 82 9.57 5.94 -7.84
N ASN A 83 10.68 5.60 -8.47
CA ASN A 83 12.01 6.10 -8.12
C ASN A 83 12.25 7.56 -8.54
N THR A 84 11.30 8.19 -9.23
CA THR A 84 11.38 9.58 -9.68
C THR A 84 10.47 10.45 -8.82
N ARG A 85 9.35 10.91 -9.37
CA ARG A 85 8.50 11.97 -8.84
C ARG A 85 7.01 11.62 -8.82
N HIS A 86 6.62 10.41 -9.22
CA HIS A 86 5.20 10.08 -9.29
C HIS A 86 4.74 9.32 -8.06
N VAL A 87 3.65 9.82 -7.47
CA VAL A 87 2.90 9.18 -6.40
C VAL A 87 1.55 8.74 -6.97
N TYR A 88 1.35 7.42 -7.04
CA TYR A 88 0.15 6.77 -7.52
C TYR A 88 -0.75 6.43 -6.33
N ILE A 89 -1.94 7.03 -6.28
CA ILE A 89 -2.95 6.80 -5.26
C ILE A 89 -4.02 5.90 -5.85
N TYR A 90 -4.22 4.75 -5.24
CA TYR A 90 -5.20 3.75 -5.65
C TYR A 90 -6.29 3.63 -4.60
N TYR A 91 -7.49 4.12 -4.90
CA TYR A 91 -8.59 4.15 -3.95
C TYR A 91 -9.26 2.78 -3.87
N ARG A 92 -9.47 2.29 -2.65
CA ARG A 92 -10.22 1.05 -2.43
C ARG A 92 -11.68 1.29 -2.84
N ASN A 93 -12.16 0.45 -3.74
CA ASN A 93 -13.54 0.46 -4.20
C ASN A 93 -14.51 0.07 -3.07
N ALA A 94 -15.70 0.66 -3.09
CA ALA A 94 -16.79 0.21 -2.24
C ALA A 94 -17.28 -1.18 -2.69
N ALA A 95 -17.90 -1.94 -1.78
CA ALA A 95 -18.45 -3.25 -2.08
C ALA A 95 -19.39 -3.19 -3.31
N GLY A 96 -19.11 -4.00 -4.32
CA GLY A 96 -19.90 -4.08 -5.56
C GLY A 96 -19.44 -3.16 -6.70
N GLN A 97 -18.49 -2.25 -6.48
CA GLN A 97 -17.90 -1.47 -7.57
C GLN A 97 -16.83 -2.29 -8.30
N LYS A 98 -16.93 -2.36 -9.64
CA LYS A 98 -16.00 -3.12 -10.49
C LYS A 98 -14.70 -2.39 -10.80
N THR A 99 -14.67 -1.07 -10.60
CA THR A 99 -13.52 -0.22 -10.96
C THR A 99 -13.13 0.64 -9.77
N ALA A 100 -11.86 0.62 -9.42
CA ALA A 100 -11.25 1.53 -8.46
C ALA A 100 -10.76 2.81 -9.16
N LEU A 101 -10.81 3.92 -8.44
CA LEU A 101 -10.23 5.17 -8.92
C LEU A 101 -8.72 5.17 -8.70
N GLN A 102 -7.99 5.73 -9.66
CA GLN A 102 -6.57 5.99 -9.55
C GLN A 102 -6.29 7.48 -9.77
N GLN A 103 -5.45 8.06 -8.94
CA GLN A 103 -4.92 9.40 -9.10
C GLN A 103 -3.40 9.34 -9.18
N VAL A 104 -2.81 10.17 -10.03
CA VAL A 104 -1.36 10.34 -10.11
C VAL A 104 -1.03 11.76 -9.70
N VAL A 105 -0.09 11.91 -8.76
CA VAL A 105 0.46 13.19 -8.33
C VAL A 105 1.92 13.22 -8.76
N THR A 106 2.28 14.29 -9.47
CA THR A 106 3.67 14.56 -9.89
C THR A 106 4.24 15.60 -8.96
N LEU A 107 5.36 15.31 -8.30
CA LEU A 107 6.06 16.26 -7.44
C LEU A 107 6.78 17.32 -8.30
N ASP A 108 6.74 18.58 -7.87
CA ASP A 108 7.17 19.74 -8.68
C ASP A 108 8.69 19.86 -8.90
N ASN A 109 9.50 18.96 -8.33
CA ASN A 109 10.95 18.91 -8.54
C ASN A 109 11.37 17.52 -9.05
N ALA A 110 11.72 17.44 -10.34
CA ALA A 110 11.96 16.17 -11.03
C ALA A 110 13.32 15.50 -10.75
N GLU A 111 14.27 16.23 -10.16
CA GLU A 111 15.64 15.75 -9.92
C GLU A 111 15.78 14.96 -8.62
N ASP A 112 14.76 15.00 -7.78
CA ASP A 112 14.80 14.46 -6.43
C ASP A 112 14.05 13.13 -6.36
N SER A 113 14.81 12.03 -6.36
CA SER A 113 14.27 10.69 -6.15
C SER A 113 13.52 10.61 -4.81
N ILE A 114 12.35 9.99 -4.78
CA ILE A 114 11.65 9.76 -3.51
C ILE A 114 12.50 8.84 -2.61
N LEU A 115 12.81 9.30 -1.39
CA LEU A 115 13.63 8.61 -0.39
C LEU A 115 12.80 7.90 0.67
N GLY A 116 11.54 8.30 0.85
CA GLY A 116 10.64 7.68 1.82
C GLY A 116 9.18 8.03 1.55
N LEU A 117 8.29 7.16 2.03
CA LEU A 117 6.85 7.31 1.86
C LEU A 117 6.15 6.93 3.17
N GLN A 118 5.17 7.73 3.58
CA GLN A 118 4.24 7.44 4.66
C GLN A 118 2.83 7.87 4.27
N ALA A 119 1.82 7.22 4.85
CA ALA A 119 0.43 7.61 4.67
C ALA A 119 -0.34 7.62 5.97
N SER A 120 -1.28 8.55 6.04
CA SER A 120 -2.38 8.60 6.99
C SER A 120 -3.70 8.58 6.21
N ASP A 121 -4.82 8.59 6.90
CA ASP A 121 -6.14 8.56 6.25
C ASP A 121 -6.42 9.76 5.32
N HIS A 122 -5.71 10.87 5.50
CA HIS A 122 -5.98 12.13 4.79
C HIS A 122 -4.75 12.75 4.12
N ARG A 123 -3.56 12.20 4.37
CA ARG A 123 -2.30 12.76 3.90
C ARG A 123 -1.33 11.66 3.49
N ILE A 124 -0.65 11.90 2.38
CA ILE A 124 0.54 11.14 1.97
C ILE A 124 1.75 12.07 2.15
N LEU A 125 2.80 11.52 2.73
CA LEU A 125 4.07 12.19 3.01
C LEU A 125 5.13 11.54 2.12
N ALA A 126 5.67 12.29 1.16
CA ALA A 126 6.75 11.84 0.29
C ALA A 126 8.02 12.63 0.62
N LEU A 127 9.04 11.92 1.12
CA LEU A 127 10.33 12.50 1.45
C LEU A 127 11.23 12.50 0.22
N THR A 128 11.83 13.64 -0.06
CA THR A 128 12.86 13.85 -1.08
C THR A 128 14.16 14.36 -0.43
N PRO A 129 15.30 14.41 -1.13
CA PRO A 129 16.53 14.98 -0.59
C PRO A 129 16.36 16.40 -0.02
N ASN A 130 15.55 17.24 -0.69
CA ASN A 130 15.45 18.66 -0.34
C ASN A 130 14.15 19.07 0.34
N SER A 131 13.12 18.21 0.35
CA SER A 131 11.82 18.59 0.89
C SER A 131 10.95 17.41 1.33
N LEU A 132 9.97 17.70 2.19
CA LEU A 132 8.89 16.78 2.54
C LEU A 132 7.59 17.26 1.89
N HIS A 133 7.11 16.53 0.89
CA HIS A 133 5.87 16.85 0.19
C HIS A 133 4.67 16.26 0.95
N VAL A 134 3.62 17.08 1.10
CA VAL A 134 2.35 16.66 1.72
C VAL A 134 1.26 16.68 0.65
N ILE A 135 0.75 15.51 0.31
CA ILE A 135 -0.34 15.35 -0.65
C ILE A 135 -1.63 15.09 0.13
N MET A 136 -2.65 15.90 -0.11
CA MET A 136 -3.97 15.74 0.52
C MET A 136 -4.80 14.72 -0.25
N VAL A 137 -5.34 13.73 0.46
CA VAL A 137 -6.26 12.75 -0.11
C VAL A 137 -7.69 13.18 0.18
N LYS A 138 -8.51 13.33 -0.86
CA LYS A 138 -9.93 13.68 -0.71
C LYS A 138 -10.72 12.43 -0.30
N LYS A 139 -11.73 12.63 0.56
CA LYS A 139 -12.71 11.59 0.90
C LYS A 139 -13.56 11.23 -0.30
#